data_AF-A0AA51UKH0-F1
#
_entry.id   AF-A0AA51UKH0-F1
#
_cell.length_a   1.000
_cell.length_b   1.000
_cell.length_c   1.000
_cell.angle_alpha   90.00
_cell.angle_beta   90.00
_cell.angle_gamma   90.00
#
_symmetry.space_group_name_H-M   'P 1'
#
loop_
_entity.id
_entity.type
_entity.pdbx_description
1 polymer ?
#
loop_
_entity_poly.entity_id
_entity_poly.type
_entity_poly.pdbx_seq_one_letter_code
_entity_poly.pdbx_strand_id
1 'polypeptide(L)'
;MIFDEITLRLKEGTTIPKPEAKEAFKIKGLGKRREEKALIYYIPNHKNPDKPYQKGITASEFETAYQQITNNGEFSRTWFNENLSECANEGGCNFTTIGGIFELLDLAEYKPGKYVKK
;
A
#
# COMPACT_ATOMS: atom_id res chain seq x y z
N MET A 1 3.39 15.77 -4.05
CA MET A 1 2.76 14.50 -4.47
C MET A 1 2.81 13.57 -3.28
N ILE A 2 1.75 12.80 -3.01
CA ILE A 2 1.74 11.88 -1.86
C ILE A 2 2.91 10.89 -1.94
N PHE A 3 3.32 10.51 -3.16
CA PHE A 3 4.44 9.58 -3.33
C PHE A 3 5.76 10.15 -2.79
N ASP A 4 6.06 11.43 -3.02
CA ASP A 4 7.27 12.06 -2.50
C ASP A 4 7.28 12.03 -0.96
N GLU A 5 6.15 12.35 -0.34
CA GLU A 5 5.96 12.30 1.12
C GLU A 5 6.16 10.88 1.68
N ILE A 6 5.60 9.87 1.01
CA ILE A 6 5.83 8.45 1.33
C ILE A 6 7.32 8.15 1.34
N THR A 7 8.05 8.53 0.27
CA THR A 7 9.48 8.21 0.15
C THR A 7 10.36 8.97 1.14
N LEU A 8 9.94 10.17 1.56
CA LEU A 8 10.65 11.00 2.52
C LEU A 8 10.52 10.44 3.94
N ARG A 9 9.29 10.08 4.33
CA ARG A 9 8.95 9.70 5.72
C ARG A 9 9.16 8.22 6.01
N LEU A 10 8.93 7.35 5.04
CA LEU A 10 8.93 5.90 5.28
C LEU A 10 10.23 5.28 4.78
N LYS A 11 10.98 4.68 5.72
CA LYS A 11 12.29 4.08 5.44
C LYS A 11 12.17 2.59 5.15
N GLU A 12 13.19 2.04 4.48
CA GLU A 12 13.35 0.59 4.36
C GLU A 12 13.27 -0.09 5.75
N GLY A 13 12.63 -1.26 5.81
CA GLY A 13 12.39 -2.00 7.04
C GLY A 13 11.14 -1.58 7.81
N THR A 14 10.51 -0.45 7.47
CA THR A 14 9.26 0.00 8.12
C THR A 14 8.16 -1.06 7.96
N THR A 15 7.56 -1.46 9.07
CA THR A 15 6.42 -2.39 9.08
C THR A 15 5.15 -1.66 8.65
N ILE A 16 4.45 -2.23 7.68
CA ILE A 16 3.19 -1.71 7.17
C ILE A 16 2.05 -2.27 8.04
N PRO A 17 1.23 -1.42 8.67
CA PRO A 17 0.11 -1.90 9.47
C PRO A 17 -0.91 -2.58 8.55
N LYS A 18 -1.28 -3.80 8.92
CA LYS A 18 -2.29 -4.60 8.23
C LYS A 18 -3.13 -5.32 9.29
N PRO A 19 -4.33 -4.81 9.60
CA PRO A 19 -5.13 -5.26 10.74
C PRO A 19 -5.38 -6.77 10.81
N GLU A 20 -5.55 -7.40 9.65
CA GLU A 20 -5.88 -8.84 9.53
C GLU A 20 -4.66 -9.72 9.21
N ALA A 21 -3.47 -9.13 9.01
CA ALA A 21 -2.29 -9.90 8.66
C ALA A 21 -1.65 -10.52 9.91
N LYS A 22 -1.40 -11.83 9.87
CA LYS A 22 -0.71 -12.56 10.94
C LYS A 22 0.80 -12.27 10.99
N GLU A 23 1.36 -11.83 9.87
CA GLU A 23 2.79 -11.60 9.71
C GLU A 23 3.08 -10.21 9.14
N ALA A 24 4.26 -9.69 9.46
CA ALA A 24 4.66 -8.33 9.12
C ALA A 24 5.01 -8.17 7.63
N PHE A 25 4.40 -7.18 6.99
CA PHE A 25 4.79 -6.69 5.68
C PHE A 25 5.75 -5.51 5.88
N LYS A 26 6.82 -5.43 5.10
CA LYS A 26 7.87 -4.42 5.30
C LYS A 26 8.19 -3.66 4.03
N ILE A 27 8.47 -2.37 4.15
CA ILE A 27 8.99 -1.58 3.03
C ILE A 27 10.39 -2.09 2.68
N LYS A 28 10.60 -2.43 1.40
CA LYS A 28 11.92 -2.70 0.83
C LYS A 28 12.60 -1.42 0.36
N GLY A 29 11.84 -0.46 -0.15
CA GLY A 29 12.35 0.80 -0.67
C GLY A 29 11.78 1.10 -2.05
N LEU A 30 12.53 1.85 -2.85
CA LEU A 30 12.10 2.27 -4.19
C LEU A 30 12.53 1.29 -5.27
N GLY A 31 11.71 1.17 -6.30
CA GLY A 31 11.99 0.37 -7.48
C GLY A 31 11.16 0.82 -8.67
N LYS A 32 11.00 -0.09 -9.63
CA LYS A 32 10.21 0.14 -10.85
C LYS A 32 9.11 -0.91 -10.98
N ARG A 33 7.91 -0.49 -11.37
CA ARG A 33 6.78 -1.34 -11.81
C ARG A 33 6.10 -0.64 -12.97
N ARG A 34 5.70 -1.38 -14.01
CA ARG A 34 5.01 -0.81 -15.19
C ARG A 34 5.73 0.44 -15.73
N GLU A 35 7.05 0.39 -15.76
CA GLU A 35 7.94 1.49 -16.17
C GLU A 35 7.87 2.79 -15.34
N GLU A 36 7.22 2.75 -14.19
CA GLU A 36 7.08 3.87 -13.28
C GLU A 36 7.83 3.63 -11.96
N LYS A 37 8.16 4.72 -11.25
CA LYS A 37 8.62 4.63 -9.86
C LYS A 37 7.56 3.94 -9.01
N ALA A 38 7.99 3.01 -8.16
CA ALA A 38 7.12 2.26 -7.29
C ALA A 38 7.74 2.06 -5.91
N LEU A 39 6.89 2.04 -4.88
CA LEU A 39 7.27 1.56 -3.56
C LEU A 39 7.22 0.04 -3.57
N ILE A 40 8.35 -0.59 -3.28
CA ILE A 40 8.47 -2.05 -3.20
C ILE A 40 8.35 -2.47 -1.74
N TYR A 41 7.59 -3.53 -1.48
CA TYR A 41 7.44 -4.10 -0.15
C TYR A 41 7.59 -5.62 -0.17
N TYR A 42 8.04 -6.16 0.96
CA TYR A 42 8.18 -7.58 1.22
C TYR A 42 6.85 -8.18 1.70
N ILE A 43 6.56 -9.34 1.15
CA ILE A 43 5.45 -10.20 1.56
C ILE A 43 6.06 -11.42 2.24
N PRO A 44 5.63 -11.73 3.47
CA PRO A 44 6.10 -12.92 4.15
C PRO A 44 5.85 -14.19 3.33
N ASN A 45 6.79 -15.13 3.40
CA ASN A 45 6.70 -16.43 2.74
C ASN A 45 6.72 -17.53 3.80
N HIS A 46 5.53 -18.08 4.12
CA HIS A 46 5.39 -19.13 5.14
C HIS A 46 6.15 -20.42 4.81
N LYS A 47 6.45 -20.69 3.53
CA LYS A 47 7.20 -21.89 3.12
C LYS A 47 8.71 -21.71 3.26
N ASN A 48 9.19 -20.47 3.12
CA ASN A 48 10.61 -20.15 3.24
C ASN A 48 10.78 -18.69 3.68
N PRO A 49 10.88 -18.45 5.00
CA PRO A 49 11.01 -17.10 5.57
C PRO A 49 12.21 -16.31 5.04
N ASP A 50 13.30 -17.00 4.66
CA ASP A 50 14.52 -16.37 4.11
C ASP A 50 14.35 -15.87 2.67
N LYS A 51 13.22 -16.22 2.02
CA LYS A 51 12.91 -15.83 0.63
C LYS A 51 11.52 -15.18 0.54
N PRO A 52 11.34 -13.95 1.08
CA PRO A 52 10.08 -13.23 0.97
C PRO A 52 9.78 -12.82 -0.48
N TYR A 53 8.50 -12.81 -0.83
CA TYR A 53 8.05 -12.28 -2.12
C TYR A 53 8.08 -10.75 -2.11
N GLN A 54 8.01 -10.14 -3.29
CA GLN A 54 8.04 -8.68 -3.45
C GLN A 54 6.93 -8.23 -4.38
N LYS A 55 6.24 -7.16 -4.02
CA LYS A 55 5.30 -6.46 -4.88
C LYS A 55 5.59 -4.97 -4.87
N GLY A 56 5.07 -4.27 -5.87
CA GLY A 56 5.22 -2.83 -5.95
C GLY A 56 3.89 -2.12 -6.19
N ILE A 57 3.83 -0.88 -5.71
CA ILE A 57 2.71 0.03 -5.94
C ILE A 57 3.30 1.30 -6.55
N THR A 58 2.81 1.68 -7.72
CA THR A 58 3.36 2.82 -8.48
C THR A 58 2.99 4.15 -7.84
N ALA A 59 3.72 5.22 -8.20
CA ALA A 59 3.40 6.55 -7.71
C ALA A 59 1.98 6.97 -8.12
N SER A 60 1.60 6.73 -9.37
CA SER A 60 0.26 6.98 -9.92
C SER A 60 -0.85 6.26 -9.16
N GLU A 61 -0.65 5.01 -8.74
CA GLU A 61 -1.59 4.26 -7.92
C GLU A 61 -1.76 4.89 -6.53
N PHE A 62 -0.66 5.33 -5.91
CA PHE A 62 -0.72 6.07 -4.64
C PHE A 62 -1.42 7.41 -4.79
N GLU A 63 -1.12 8.19 -5.83
CA GLU A 63 -1.79 9.47 -6.09
C GLU A 63 -3.29 9.27 -6.29
N THR A 64 -3.68 8.26 -7.07
CA THR A 64 -5.09 7.96 -7.36
C THR A 64 -5.84 7.54 -6.09
N ALA A 65 -5.25 6.68 -5.26
CA ALA A 65 -5.82 6.30 -3.97
C ALA A 65 -5.86 7.47 -2.97
N TYR A 66 -4.87 8.35 -2.99
CA TYR A 66 -4.83 9.53 -2.13
C TYR A 66 -5.88 10.57 -2.51
N GLN A 67 -6.07 10.81 -3.81
CA GLN A 67 -7.18 11.63 -4.32
C GLN A 67 -8.52 11.07 -3.88
N GLN A 68 -8.71 9.74 -3.99
CA GLN A 68 -9.92 9.08 -3.56
C GLN A 68 -10.23 9.34 -2.08
N ILE A 69 -9.29 9.05 -1.18
CA ILE A 69 -9.54 9.24 0.26
C ILE A 69 -9.68 10.72 0.63
N THR A 70 -8.96 11.62 -0.05
CA THR A 70 -9.01 13.06 0.22
C THR A 70 -10.35 13.68 -0.20
N ASN A 71 -10.88 13.27 -1.36
CA ASN A 71 -12.08 13.86 -1.98
C ASN A 71 -13.37 13.21 -1.47
N ASN A 72 -13.36 11.88 -1.28
CA ASN A 72 -14.56 11.11 -0.92
C ASN A 72 -14.57 10.64 0.54
N GLY A 73 -13.49 10.86 1.28
CA GLY A 73 -13.38 10.53 2.71
C GLY A 73 -13.11 9.05 2.99
N GLU A 74 -13.14 8.17 1.98
CA GLU A 74 -12.84 6.74 2.18
C GLU A 74 -12.17 6.08 0.97
N PHE A 75 -11.38 5.05 1.27
CA PHE A 75 -10.72 4.15 0.33
C PHE A 75 -11.13 2.71 0.66
N SER A 76 -12.02 2.14 -0.14
CA SER A 76 -12.61 0.82 0.09
C SER A 76 -12.03 -0.26 -0.83
N ARG A 77 -12.18 -1.52 -0.43
CA ARG A 77 -11.77 -2.69 -1.21
C ARG A 77 -12.41 -2.73 -2.60
N THR A 78 -13.71 -2.43 -2.67
CA THR A 78 -14.50 -2.42 -3.91
C THR A 78 -13.97 -1.37 -4.86
N TRP A 79 -13.84 -0.12 -4.38
CA TRP A 79 -13.31 0.97 -5.18
C TRP A 79 -11.91 0.66 -5.70
N PHE A 80 -11.03 0.11 -4.85
CA PHE A 80 -9.68 -0.27 -5.25
C PHE A 80 -9.68 -1.31 -6.38
N ASN A 81 -10.53 -2.33 -6.31
CA ASN A 81 -10.58 -3.37 -7.35
C ASN A 81 -11.09 -2.81 -8.68
N GLU A 82 -12.01 -1.85 -8.66
CA GLU A 82 -12.60 -1.23 -9.85
C GLU A 82 -11.67 -0.20 -10.50
N ASN A 83 -11.03 0.66 -9.69
CA ASN A 83 -10.29 1.83 -10.17
C ASN A 83 -8.78 1.61 -10.26
N LEU A 84 -8.24 0.63 -9.53
CA LEU A 84 -6.82 0.27 -9.53
C LEU A 84 -6.64 -1.21 -9.90
N SER A 85 -7.31 -1.63 -10.98
CA SER A 85 -7.40 -3.04 -11.39
C SER A 85 -6.04 -3.68 -11.69
N GLU A 86 -5.10 -2.97 -12.31
CA GLU A 86 -3.72 -3.45 -12.53
C GLU A 86 -2.99 -3.73 -11.20
N CYS A 87 -3.10 -2.80 -10.24
CA CYS A 87 -2.58 -2.96 -8.90
C CYS A 87 -3.25 -4.14 -8.18
N ALA A 88 -4.57 -4.30 -8.35
CA ALA A 88 -5.35 -5.37 -7.74
C ALA A 88 -4.99 -6.74 -8.29
N ASN A 89 -4.71 -6.83 -9.59
CA ASN A 89 -4.32 -8.05 -10.29
C ASN A 89 -2.90 -8.50 -9.91
N GLU A 90 -1.97 -7.58 -9.61
CA GLU A 90 -0.67 -7.92 -9.01
C GLU A 90 -0.85 -8.55 -7.60
N GLY A 91 -1.93 -8.18 -6.92
CA GLY A 91 -2.62 -9.05 -5.96
C GLY A 91 -3.28 -8.28 -4.80
N GLY A 92 -4.28 -8.92 -4.20
CA GLY A 92 -5.18 -8.30 -3.22
C GLY A 92 -4.51 -7.66 -2.00
N CYS A 93 -3.28 -8.03 -1.64
CA CYS A 93 -2.54 -7.43 -0.53
C CYS A 93 -2.13 -5.97 -0.78
N ASN A 94 -2.17 -5.47 -2.02
CA ASN A 94 -1.86 -4.07 -2.35
C ASN A 94 -2.86 -3.10 -1.72
N PHE A 95 -4.15 -3.45 -1.64
CA PHE A 95 -5.16 -2.61 -0.98
C PHE A 95 -4.79 -2.28 0.47
N THR A 96 -4.50 -3.30 1.27
CA THR A 96 -4.12 -3.10 2.67
C THR A 96 -2.72 -2.51 2.82
N THR A 97 -1.84 -2.66 1.81
CA THR A 97 -0.57 -1.91 1.79
C THR A 97 -0.80 -0.42 1.62
N ILE A 98 -1.61 0.01 0.65
CA ILE A 98 -1.89 1.44 0.42
C ILE A 98 -2.52 2.06 1.67
N GLY A 99 -3.57 1.43 2.18
CA GLY A 99 -4.24 1.91 3.38
C GLY A 99 -3.32 1.96 4.59
N GLY A 100 -2.52 0.91 4.83
CA GLY A 100 -1.55 0.90 5.92
C GLY A 100 -0.46 1.98 5.80
N ILE A 101 -0.05 2.31 4.57
CA ILE A 101 0.86 3.44 4.31
C ILE A 101 0.17 4.77 4.67
N PHE A 102 -1.11 4.95 4.34
CA PHE A 102 -1.87 6.14 4.75
C PHE A 102 -2.06 6.21 6.27
N GLU A 103 -2.22 5.08 6.96
CA GLU A 103 -2.23 5.05 8.43
C GLU A 103 -0.88 5.52 9.01
N LEU A 104 0.25 5.05 8.46
CA LEU A 104 1.59 5.49 8.90
C LEU A 104 1.85 6.98 8.69
N LEU A 105 1.19 7.59 7.70
CA LEU A 105 1.27 9.02 7.41
C LEU A 105 0.27 9.85 8.22
N ASP A 106 -0.57 9.22 9.04
CA ASP A 106 -1.68 9.81 9.79
C ASP A 106 -2.78 10.43 8.92
N LEU A 107 -2.97 9.90 7.71
CA LEU A 107 -3.96 10.36 6.74
C LEU A 107 -5.29 9.60 6.82
N ALA A 108 -5.24 8.39 7.37
CA ALA A 108 -6.37 7.49 7.42
C ALA A 108 -6.36 6.62 8.67
N GLU A 109 -7.50 6.04 9.00
CA GLU A 109 -7.64 4.95 9.94
C GLU A 109 -8.37 3.77 9.29
N TYR A 110 -7.97 2.55 9.63
CA TYR A 110 -8.70 1.37 9.20
C TYR A 110 -10.04 1.22 9.94
N LYS A 111 -11.09 0.95 9.16
CA LYS A 111 -12.35 0.35 9.62
C LYS A 111 -12.55 -0.98 8.86
N PRO A 112 -13.34 -1.93 9.38
CA PRO A 112 -13.56 -3.20 8.69
C PRO A 112 -13.91 -3.01 7.20
N GLY A 113 -13.02 -3.46 6.31
CA GLY A 113 -13.17 -3.41 4.86
C GLY A 113 -12.78 -2.08 4.15
N LYS A 114 -12.40 -1.02 4.88
CA LYS A 114 -12.08 0.29 4.29
C LYS A 114 -11.15 1.15 5.14
N TYR A 115 -10.50 2.12 4.52
CA TYR A 115 -9.73 3.15 5.21
C TYR A 115 -10.50 4.47 5.12
N VAL A 116 -10.71 5.13 6.26
CA VAL A 116 -11.46 6.39 6.36
C VAL A 116 -10.48 7.51 6.64
N LYS A 117 -10.66 8.66 5.97
CA LYS A 117 -9.85 9.85 6.16
C LYS A 117 -9.91 10.31 7.62
N LYS A 118 -8.76 10.70 8.17
CA LYS A 118 -8.68 11.36 9.47
C LYS A 118 -8.97 12.86 9.40
#